data_AF-A0A1X4XXC4-F1
#
_entry.id   AF-A0A1X4XXC4-F1
#
_cell.length_a   1.000
_cell.length_b   1.000
_cell.length_c   1.000
_cell.angle_alpha   90.00
_cell.angle_beta   90.00
_cell.angle_gamma   90.00
#
_symmetry.space_group_name_H-M   'P 1'
#
loop_
_entity.id
_entity.type
_entity.pdbx_description
1 polymer ?
#
loop_
_entity_poly.entity_id
_entity_poly.type
_entity_poly.pdbx_seq_one_letter_code
_entity_poly.pdbx_strand_id
1 'polypeptide(L)' 'MEMEAVIRKKNEPLEKLLDEHTRRLWAATEANALGCDGISIISRATGISRRAILVGINENHLEVIWHQEVGKNLYWK' A
#
# COMPACT_ATOMS: atom_id res chain seq x y z
N MET A 1 10.68 -16.12 1.13
CA MET A 1 10.04 -17.04 0.17
C MET A 1 8.60 -17.37 0.54
N GLU A 2 8.31 -17.93 1.72
CA GLU A 2 6.92 -18.31 2.08
C GLU A 2 5.95 -17.12 2.08
N MET A 3 6.31 -16.02 2.75
CA MET A 3 5.46 -14.83 2.77
C MET A 3 5.29 -14.19 1.37
N GLU A 4 6.32 -14.25 0.53
CA GLU A 4 6.23 -13.75 -0.85
C GLU A 4 5.23 -14.57 -1.67
N ALA A 5 5.14 -15.89 -1.44
CA ALA A 5 4.14 -16.73 -2.08
C ALA A 5 2.72 -16.40 -1.60
N VAL A 6 2.53 -16.14 -0.30
CA VAL A 6 1.25 -15.69 0.25
C VAL A 6 0.80 -14.36 -0.37
N ILE A 7 1.70 -13.38 -0.44
CA ILE A 7 1.40 -12.07 -1.04
C ILE A 7 1.12 -12.20 -2.53
N ARG A 8 1.89 -13.00 -3.26
CA ARG A 8 1.65 -13.24 -4.69
C ARG A 8 0.26 -13.80 -4.92
N LYS A 9 -0.14 -14.81 -4.13
CA LYS A 9 -1.49 -15.40 -4.20
C LYS A 9 -2.60 -14.40 -3.91
N LYS A 10 -2.39 -13.43 -3.01
CA LYS A 10 -3.34 -12.34 -2.76
C LYS A 10 -3.39 -11.33 -3.92
N ASN A 11 -2.24 -11.00 -4.51
CA ASN A 11 -2.11 -9.97 -5.54
C ASN A 11 -2.61 -10.43 -6.92
N GLU A 12 -2.35 -11.68 -7.33
CA GLU A 12 -2.71 -12.23 -8.64
C GLU A 12 -4.16 -11.92 -9.09
N PRO A 13 -5.20 -12.15 -8.26
CA PRO A 13 -6.58 -11.82 -8.66
C PRO A 13 -6.86 -10.32 -8.73
N LEU A 14 -6.11 -9.48 -8.00
CA LEU A 14 -6.31 -8.03 -7.91
C LEU A 14 -5.51 -7.26 -8.97
N GLU A 15 -4.43 -7.84 -9.48
CA GLU A 15 -3.45 -7.15 -10.32
C GLU A 15 -4.05 -6.50 -11.57
N LYS A 16 -5.12 -7.07 -12.15
CA LYS A 16 -5.79 -6.51 -13.33
C LYS A 16 -6.98 -5.63 -13.00
N LEU A 17 -7.41 -5.62 -11.74
CA LEU A 17 -8.59 -4.90 -11.26
C LEU A 17 -8.21 -3.57 -10.61
N LEU A 18 -7.02 -3.48 -10.02
CA LEU A 18 -6.52 -2.27 -9.37
C LEU A 18 -5.86 -1.34 -10.38
N ASP A 19 -6.29 -0.08 -10.34
CA ASP A 19 -5.56 1.02 -10.96
C ASP A 19 -4.24 1.30 -10.23
N GLU A 20 -3.44 2.23 -10.76
CA GLU A 20 -2.11 2.53 -10.17
C GLU A 20 -2.21 3.10 -8.74
N HIS A 21 -3.26 3.83 -8.42
CA HIS A 21 -3.42 4.43 -7.10
C HIS A 21 -3.82 3.38 -6.05
N THR A 22 -4.89 2.64 -6.31
CA THR A 22 -5.40 1.57 -5.44
C THR A 22 -4.40 0.43 -5.30
N ARG A 23 -3.62 0.13 -6.34
CA ARG A 23 -2.51 -0.82 -6.28
C ARG A 23 -1.43 -0.39 -5.28
N ARG A 24 -1.04 0.89 -5.30
CA ARG A 24 -0.04 1.43 -4.36
C ARG A 24 -0.56 1.45 -2.92
N LEU A 25 -1.82 1.83 -2.71
CA LEU A 25 -2.43 1.80 -1.38
C LEU A 25 -2.54 0.38 -0.81
N TRP A 26 -2.97 -0.60 -1.62
CA TRP A 26 -3.01 -2.00 -1.21
C TRP A 26 -1.61 -2.51 -0.83
N ALA A 27 -0.61 -2.22 -1.66
CA ALA A 27 0.77 -2.61 -1.41
C ALA A 27 1.35 -1.97 -0.14
N ALA A 28 1.01 -0.70 0.13
CA ALA A 28 1.37 0.01 1.34
C ALA A 28 0.73 -0.60 2.59
N THR A 29 -0.56 -0.95 2.53
CA THR A 29 -1.29 -1.58 3.62
C THR A 29 -0.69 -2.95 3.97
N GLU A 30 -0.43 -3.79 2.97
CA GLU A 30 0.18 -5.11 3.19
C GLU A 30 1.65 -4.97 3.68
N ALA A 31 2.41 -4.00 3.17
CA ALA A 31 3.76 -3.72 3.66
C ALA A 31 3.77 -3.29 5.13
N ASN A 32 2.86 -2.40 5.53
CA ASN A 32 2.71 -1.98 6.92
C ASN A 32 2.31 -3.14 7.84
N ALA A 33 1.40 -4.01 7.38
CA ALA A 33 0.98 -5.19 8.14
C ALA A 33 2.13 -6.20 8.38
N LEU A 34 3.11 -6.26 7.46
CA LEU A 34 4.28 -7.13 7.57
C LEU A 34 5.43 -6.53 8.40
N GLY A 35 5.44 -5.22 8.68
CA GLY A 35 6.47 -4.56 9.48
C GLY A 35 7.80 -4.34 8.74
N CYS A 36 8.93 -4.50 9.44
CA CYS A 36 10.26 -4.03 9.02
C CYS A 36 10.70 -4.47 7.61
N ASP A 37 10.38 -5.69 7.19
CA ASP A 37 10.75 -6.22 5.86
C ASP A 37 9.61 -6.18 4.83
N GLY A 38 8.45 -5.64 5.22
CA GLY A 38 7.23 -5.67 4.42
C GLY A 38 7.42 -5.10 3.02
N ILE A 39 8.02 -3.92 2.89
CA ILE A 39 8.27 -3.26 1.60
C ILE A 39 9.09 -4.17 0.67
N SER A 40 10.12 -4.83 1.19
CA SER A 40 10.99 -5.72 0.41
C SER A 40 10.26 -7.01 0.01
N ILE A 41 9.44 -7.58 0.90
CA ILE A 41 8.63 -8.76 0.63
C ILE A 41 7.58 -8.46 -0.44
N ILE A 42 6.81 -7.37 -0.28
CA ILE A 42 5.79 -6.95 -1.25
C ILE A 42 6.42 -6.70 -2.62
N SER A 43 7.50 -5.93 -2.67
CA SER A 43 8.15 -5.60 -3.95
C SER A 43 8.62 -6.84 -4.72
N ARG A 44 9.21 -7.83 -4.04
CA ARG A 44 9.62 -9.10 -4.67
C ARG A 44 8.43 -9.98 -5.08
N ALA A 45 7.35 -9.96 -4.31
CA ALA A 45 6.17 -10.77 -4.59
C ALA A 45 5.34 -10.23 -5.77
N THR A 46 5.23 -8.91 -5.90
CA THR A 46 4.28 -8.26 -6.82
C THR A 46 4.93 -7.49 -7.96
N GLY A 47 6.25 -7.23 -7.88
CA GLY A 47 6.96 -6.40 -8.86
C GLY A 47 6.72 -4.89 -8.69
N ILE A 48 5.87 -4.48 -7.74
CA ILE A 48 5.65 -3.06 -7.44
C ILE A 48 6.95 -2.46 -6.90
N SER A 49 7.34 -1.30 -7.41
CA SER A 49 8.57 -0.64 -6.98
C SER A 49 8.49 -0.23 -5.51
N ARG A 50 9.60 -0.34 -4.77
CA ARG A 50 9.67 0.14 -3.37
C ARG A 50 9.27 1.61 -3.24
N ARG A 51 9.60 2.44 -4.24
CA ARG A 51 9.20 3.84 -4.30
C ARG A 51 7.68 3.99 -4.34
N ALA A 52 7.00 3.23 -5.20
CA ALA A 52 5.55 3.25 -5.30
C ALA A 52 4.86 2.84 -3.98
N ILE A 53 5.41 1.83 -3.30
CA ILE A 53 4.94 1.39 -1.98
C ILE A 53 5.09 2.50 -0.92
N LEU A 54 6.27 3.16 -0.87
CA LEU A 54 6.52 4.26 0.05
C LEU A 54 5.58 5.45 -0.16
N VAL A 55 5.30 5.80 -1.42
CA VAL A 55 4.31 6.85 -1.73
C VAL A 55 2.93 6.43 -1.21
N GLY A 56 2.51 5.18 -1.44
CA GLY A 56 1.24 4.66 -0.92
C GLY A 56 1.17 4.66 0.61
N ILE A 57 2.27 4.43 1.32
CA ILE A 57 2.33 4.52 2.78
C ILE A 57 2.05 5.96 3.22
N ASN A 58 2.69 6.93 2.58
CA ASN A 58 2.47 8.35 2.86
C ASN A 58 1.02 8.77 2.56
N GLU A 59 0.45 8.31 1.44
CA GLU A 59 -0.95 8.55 1.07
C GLU A 59 -1.94 7.93 2.09
N ASN A 60 -1.73 6.68 2.52
CA ASN A 60 -2.53 6.02 3.56
C ASN A 60 -2.54 6.79 4.88
N HIS A 61 -1.39 7.31 5.31
CA HIS A 61 -1.29 8.08 6.55
C HIS A 61 -2.02 9.42 6.44
N LEU A 62 -1.99 10.04 5.27
CA LEU A 62 -2.78 11.23 4.98
C LEU A 62 -4.27 10.88 5.13
N GLU A 63 -4.80 9.85 4.45
CA GLU A 63 -6.21 9.43 4.54
C GLU A 63 -6.69 9.10 5.97
N VAL A 64 -5.85 8.45 6.79
CA VAL A 64 -6.18 8.16 8.20
C VAL A 64 -6.25 9.44 9.04
N ILE A 65 -5.34 10.39 8.82
CA ILE A 65 -5.34 11.69 9.50
C ILE A 65 -6.54 12.52 9.04
N TRP A 66 -6.86 12.53 7.74
CA TRP A 66 -8.07 13.15 7.21
C TRP A 66 -9.31 12.55 7.90
N HIS A 67 -9.48 11.22 7.94
CA HIS A 67 -10.67 10.63 8.58
C HIS A 67 -10.82 10.91 10.09
N GLN A 68 -9.73 11.16 10.83
CA GLN A 68 -9.79 11.54 12.25
C GLN A 68 -10.01 13.04 12.48
N GLU A 69 -9.63 13.88 11.53
CA GLU A 69 -9.70 15.35 11.66
C GLU A 69 -10.78 16.02 10.80
N VAL A 70 -11.43 15.33 9.85
CA VAL A 70 -12.54 15.88 9.05
C VAL A 70 -13.86 15.90 9.85
N GLY A 71 -13.79 16.48 11.04
CA GLY A 71 -14.81 17.36 11.58
C GLY A 71 -14.40 18.84 11.53
N LYS A 72 -13.18 19.21 11.10
CA LYS A 72 -12.75 20.62 10.98
C LYS A 72 -11.75 20.85 9.83
N ASN A 73 -12.29 21.44 8.76
CA ASN A 73 -11.61 22.39 7.88
C ASN A 73 -10.76 21.84 6.71
N LEU A 74 -11.45 21.68 5.58
CA LEU A 74 -11.09 22.18 4.23
C LEU A 74 -9.61 22.50 3.93
N TYR A 75 -9.15 21.84 2.85
CA TYR A 75 -8.17 22.27 1.84
C TYR A 75 -6.66 22.19 2.14
N TRP A 76 -6.00 21.38 1.30
CA TRP A 76 -4.72 21.72 0.68
C TRP A 76 -4.74 23.16 0.15
N LYS A 77 -3.88 24.02 0.69
CA LYS A 77 -3.28 25.13 -0.05
C LYS A 77 -2.03 24.63 -0.76
#